data_AF-A0A924HN92-F1
#
_entry.id   AF-A0A924HN92-F1
#
_cell.length_a   1.000
_cell.length_b   1.000
_cell.length_c   1.000
_cell.angle_alpha   90.00
_cell.angle_beta   90.00
_cell.angle_gamma   90.00
#
_symmetry.space_group_name_H-M   'P 1'
#
loop_
_entity.id
_entity.type
_entity.pdbx_description
1 polymer ?
#
loop_
_entity_poly.entity_id
_entity_poly.type
_entity_poly.pdbx_seq_one_letter_code
_entity_poly.pdbx_strand_id
1 'polypeptide(L)'
;MKTLKTLLFAIALVSLFASCQSSPSQTRVLSDQETRKEIMSTIAKDSTMSREMIETMMNNKNGTMMMHNQQMRTMQNQGSMMEILKNNPSMMQSMMLAMMETAKGDTSRMSGMINTMMQNPQMMQMMQSRGNNSNMNGIRNMGGMNH
;
A
#
# COMPACT_ATOMS: atom_id res chain seq x y z
N MET A 1 22.69 -18.59 68.58
CA MET A 1 22.78 -17.34 67.78
C MET A 1 23.29 -17.54 66.36
N LYS A 2 24.38 -18.30 66.13
CA LYS A 2 24.94 -18.50 64.78
C LYS A 2 23.98 -19.22 63.83
N THR A 3 23.39 -20.33 64.26
CA THR A 3 22.41 -21.11 63.50
C THR A 3 21.14 -20.35 63.14
N LEU A 4 20.62 -19.53 64.06
CA LEU A 4 19.43 -18.71 63.83
C LEU A 4 19.69 -17.62 62.77
N LYS A 5 20.88 -17.00 62.80
CA LYS A 5 21.30 -16.01 61.80
C LYS A 5 21.48 -16.66 60.42
N THR A 6 22.08 -17.85 60.36
CA THR A 6 22.22 -18.61 59.11
C THR A 6 20.87 -18.99 58.50
N LEU A 7 19.89 -19.37 59.32
CA LEU A 7 18.54 -19.71 58.86
C LEU A 7 17.80 -18.48 58.31
N LEU A 8 17.85 -17.35 59.03
CA LEU A 8 17.25 -16.09 58.57
C LEU A 8 17.86 -15.60 57.25
N PHE A 9 19.18 -15.74 57.09
CA PHE A 9 19.88 -15.38 55.86
C PHE A 9 19.47 -16.29 54.69
N ALA A 10 19.30 -17.59 54.93
CA ALA A 10 18.83 -18.53 53.92
C ALA A 10 17.39 -18.24 53.47
N ILE A 11 16.49 -17.89 54.41
CA ILE A 11 15.10 -17.52 54.10
C ILE A 11 15.06 -16.22 53.28
N ALA A 12 15.89 -15.23 53.62
CA ALA A 12 16.01 -13.98 52.88
C ALA A 12 16.59 -14.17 51.46
N LEU A 13 17.54 -15.11 51.29
CA LEU A 13 18.07 -15.47 49.98
C LEU A 13 17.01 -16.17 49.11
N VAL A 14 16.28 -17.14 49.67
CA VAL A 14 15.24 -17.89 48.94
C VAL A 14 14.08 -16.97 48.52
N SER A 15 13.68 -15.99 49.35
CA SER A 15 12.66 -15.01 48.97
C SER A 15 13.13 -14.04 47.88
N LEU A 16 14.43 -13.69 47.85
CA LEU A 16 15.03 -12.90 46.76
C LEU A 16 14.99 -13.67 45.43
N PHE A 17 15.31 -14.97 45.45
CA PHE A 17 15.29 -15.81 44.25
C PHE A 17 13.87 -16.14 43.76
N ALA A 18 12.88 -16.20 44.65
CA ALA A 18 11.47 -16.36 44.27
C ALA A 18 10.90 -15.13 43.54
N SER A 19 11.37 -13.91 43.87
CA SER A 19 10.97 -12.68 43.18
C SER A 19 11.51 -12.61 41.74
N CYS A 20 12.63 -13.28 41.46
CA CYS A 20 13.22 -13.41 40.13
C CYS A 20 12.62 -14.54 39.27
N GLN A 21 11.70 -15.37 39.80
CA GLN A 21 10.97 -16.38 39.01
C GLN A 21 9.75 -15.82 38.27
N SER A 22 9.59 -14.50 38.21
CA SER A 22 8.60 -13.89 37.33
C SER A 22 9.07 -14.02 35.89
N SER A 23 8.77 -15.15 35.24
CA SER A 23 8.49 -15.14 33.81
C SER A 23 7.05 -14.65 33.66
N PRO A 24 6.78 -13.33 33.51
CA PRO A 24 5.46 -12.95 33.06
C PRO A 24 5.25 -13.64 31.73
N SER A 25 4.20 -14.45 31.65
CA SER A 25 3.71 -14.94 30.37
C SER A 25 3.64 -13.74 29.43
N GLN A 26 4.26 -13.82 28.24
CA GLN A 26 4.39 -12.72 27.27
C GLN A 26 3.06 -11.95 27.03
N THR A 27 1.93 -12.58 27.32
CA THR A 27 0.57 -12.03 27.32
C THR A 27 0.26 -10.93 28.35
N ARG A 28 0.92 -10.88 29.52
CA ARG A 28 0.65 -9.84 30.54
C ARG A 28 1.13 -8.45 30.11
N VAL A 29 2.30 -8.38 29.48
CA VAL A 29 2.91 -7.11 29.00
C VAL A 29 2.04 -6.46 27.92
N LEU A 30 1.44 -7.28 27.04
CA LEU A 30 0.59 -6.78 25.96
C LEU A 30 -0.85 -6.48 26.40
N SER A 31 -1.25 -6.90 27.61
CA SER A 31 -2.58 -6.63 28.18
C SER A 31 -2.67 -5.22 28.74
N ASP A 32 -1.57 -4.65 29.24
CA ASP A 32 -1.50 -3.27 29.69
C ASP A 32 -1.48 -2.29 28.51
N GLN A 33 -2.37 -1.29 28.54
CA GLN A 33 -2.56 -0.38 27.42
C GLN A 33 -1.42 0.63 27.26
N GLU A 34 -0.92 1.19 28.35
CA GLU A 34 0.15 2.20 28.31
C GLU A 34 1.47 1.56 27.89
N THR A 35 1.80 0.39 28.45
CA THR A 35 2.95 -0.42 28.06
C THR A 35 2.87 -0.80 26.57
N ARG A 36 1.71 -1.23 26.08
CA ARG A 36 1.52 -1.55 24.66
C ARG A 36 1.75 -0.35 23.75
N LYS A 37 1.26 0.85 24.12
CA LYS A 37 1.50 2.08 23.34
C LYS A 37 2.99 2.47 23.35
N GLU A 38 3.65 2.35 24.49
CA GLU A 38 5.07 2.67 24.62
C GLU A 38 5.93 1.75 23.76
N ILE A 39 5.64 0.45 23.76
CA ILE A 39 6.31 -0.52 22.87
C ILE A 39 6.10 -0.14 21.40
N MET A 40 4.85 0.12 20.99
CA MET A 40 4.55 0.52 19.60
C MET A 40 5.26 1.82 19.20
N SER A 41 5.27 2.81 20.10
CA SER A 41 5.96 4.09 19.91
C SER A 41 7.48 3.91 19.77
N THR A 42 8.06 3.00 20.56
CA THR A 42 9.49 2.68 20.50
C THR A 42 9.85 2.02 19.18
N ILE A 43 9.05 1.02 18.74
CA ILE A 43 9.24 0.38 17.43
C ILE A 43 9.17 1.40 16.30
N ALA A 44 8.17 2.28 16.31
CA ALA A 44 7.96 3.29 15.27
C ALA A 44 9.08 4.35 15.19
N LYS A 45 9.82 4.57 16.29
CA LYS A 45 10.95 5.52 16.33
C LYS A 45 12.27 4.88 15.94
N ASP A 46 12.37 3.55 15.97
CA ASP A 46 13.56 2.81 15.56
C ASP A 46 13.42 2.29 14.13
N SER A 47 14.32 2.71 13.24
CA SER A 47 14.24 2.37 11.81
C SER A 47 14.40 0.87 11.52
N THR A 48 15.17 0.15 12.33
CA THR A 48 15.42 -1.28 12.16
C THR A 48 14.20 -2.06 12.60
N MET A 49 13.69 -1.78 13.81
CA MET A 49 12.48 -2.41 14.33
C MET A 49 11.25 -2.08 13.48
N SER A 50 11.14 -0.85 12.99
CA SER A 50 10.08 -0.46 12.05
C SER A 50 10.13 -1.29 10.77
N ARG A 51 11.33 -1.52 10.20
CA ARG A 51 11.50 -2.36 9.01
C ARG A 51 11.08 -3.80 9.29
N GLU A 52 11.54 -4.38 10.39
CA GLU A 52 11.18 -5.74 10.79
C GLU A 52 9.67 -5.89 11.03
N MET A 53 9.03 -4.89 11.64
CA MET A 53 7.58 -4.88 11.87
C MET A 53 6.81 -4.83 10.54
N ILE A 54 7.25 -3.99 9.59
CA ILE A 54 6.64 -3.93 8.25
C ILE A 54 6.79 -5.27 7.54
N GLU A 55 8.00 -5.85 7.52
CA GLU A 55 8.26 -7.15 6.90
C GLU A 55 7.41 -8.26 7.52
N THR A 56 7.30 -8.27 8.86
CA THR A 56 6.45 -9.22 9.58
C THR A 56 4.98 -9.07 9.19
N MET A 57 4.48 -7.83 9.06
CA MET A 57 3.10 -7.59 8.61
C MET A 57 2.89 -8.03 7.16
N MET A 58 3.84 -7.77 6.27
CA MET A 58 3.74 -8.18 4.86
C MET A 58 3.65 -9.70 4.71
N ASN A 59 4.38 -10.44 5.56
CA ASN A 59 4.43 -11.90 5.57
C ASN A 59 3.29 -12.55 6.38
N ASN A 60 2.38 -11.77 6.99
CA ASN A 60 1.27 -12.27 7.78
C ASN A 60 -0.08 -11.95 7.12
N LYS A 61 -1.00 -12.92 7.09
CA LYS A 61 -2.34 -12.77 6.49
C LYS A 61 -3.10 -11.53 6.97
N ASN A 62 -3.04 -11.20 8.26
CA ASN A 62 -3.73 -10.03 8.80
C ASN A 62 -3.13 -8.72 8.27
N GLY A 63 -1.79 -8.65 8.20
CA GLY A 63 -1.10 -7.49 7.63
C GLY A 63 -1.34 -7.38 6.12
N THR A 64 -1.30 -8.49 5.38
CA THR A 64 -1.66 -8.51 3.95
C THR A 64 -3.10 -8.04 3.73
N MET A 65 -4.07 -8.51 4.52
CA MET A 65 -5.46 -8.06 4.43
C MET A 65 -5.62 -6.58 4.79
N MET A 66 -4.90 -6.08 5.80
CA MET A 66 -4.92 -4.66 6.16
C MET A 66 -4.39 -3.79 5.03
N MET A 67 -3.25 -4.16 4.44
CA MET A 67 -2.66 -3.46 3.28
C MET A 67 -3.60 -3.49 2.07
N HIS A 68 -4.21 -4.63 1.78
CA HIS A 68 -5.17 -4.76 0.68
C HIS A 68 -6.40 -3.88 0.91
N ASN A 69 -6.98 -3.88 2.12
CA ASN A 69 -8.11 -3.02 2.45
C ASN A 69 -7.76 -1.53 2.36
N GLN A 70 -6.54 -1.15 2.78
CA GLN A 70 -6.07 0.22 2.64
C GLN A 70 -5.91 0.61 1.17
N GLN A 71 -5.30 -0.24 0.36
CA GLN A 71 -5.19 -0.04 -1.08
C GLN A 71 -6.56 0.10 -1.74
N MET A 72 -7.52 -0.77 -1.40
CA MET A 72 -8.89 -0.71 -1.90
C MET A 72 -9.60 0.59 -1.50
N ARG A 73 -9.42 1.08 -0.26
CA ARG A 73 -9.95 2.37 0.17
C ARG A 73 -9.36 3.54 -0.61
N THR A 74 -8.04 3.52 -0.85
CA THR A 74 -7.36 4.53 -1.66
C THR A 74 -7.85 4.52 -3.12
N MET A 75 -8.14 3.34 -3.67
CA MET A 75 -8.69 3.19 -5.01
C MET A 75 -10.17 3.61 -5.11
N GLN A 76 -10.97 3.40 -4.05
CA GLN A 76 -12.38 3.82 -4.02
C GLN A 76 -12.54 5.34 -3.91
N ASN A 77 -11.56 6.03 -3.32
CA ASN A 77 -11.57 7.49 -3.26
C ASN A 77 -10.98 8.08 -4.54
N GLN A 78 -11.87 8.58 -5.40
CA GLN A 78 -11.51 9.19 -6.68
C GLN A 78 -10.51 10.34 -6.55
N GLY A 79 -10.57 11.12 -5.46
CA GLY A 79 -9.64 12.23 -5.21
C GLY A 79 -8.22 11.75 -4.95
N SER A 80 -8.05 10.76 -4.07
CA SER A 80 -6.72 10.20 -3.77
C SER A 80 -6.14 9.44 -4.96
N MET A 81 -6.98 8.74 -5.73
CA MET A 81 -6.53 8.07 -6.94
C MET A 81 -6.01 9.07 -7.98
N MET A 82 -6.74 10.17 -8.20
CA MET A 82 -6.33 11.21 -9.15
C MET A 82 -5.02 11.88 -8.74
N GLU A 83 -4.82 12.11 -7.44
CA GLU A 83 -3.59 12.68 -6.90
C GLU A 83 -2.39 11.73 -7.09
N ILE A 84 -2.55 10.44 -6.81
CA ILE A 84 -1.52 9.42 -7.04
C ILE A 84 -1.13 9.36 -8.51
N LEU A 85 -2.10 9.34 -9.42
CA LEU A 85 -1.85 9.30 -10.86
C LEU A 85 -1.19 10.58 -11.37
N LYS A 86 -1.59 11.75 -10.86
CA LYS A 86 -0.99 13.04 -11.21
C LYS A 86 0.48 13.12 -10.80
N ASN A 87 0.81 12.58 -9.62
CA ASN A 87 2.17 12.60 -9.09
C ASN A 87 3.06 11.47 -9.66
N ASN A 88 2.47 10.47 -10.33
CA ASN A 88 3.18 9.34 -10.93
C ASN A 88 2.82 9.19 -12.42
N PRO A 89 3.39 10.02 -13.31
CA PRO A 89 3.07 10.01 -14.73
C PRO A 89 3.39 8.67 -15.42
N SER A 90 4.42 7.95 -14.95
CA SER A 90 4.76 6.60 -15.46
C SER A 90 3.66 5.57 -15.17
N MET A 91 3.02 5.66 -14.01
CA MET A 91 1.89 4.82 -13.63
C MET A 91 0.67 5.14 -14.49
N MET A 92 0.36 6.44 -14.66
CA MET A 92 -0.71 6.89 -15.55
C MET A 92 -0.51 6.39 -16.99
N GLN A 93 0.71 6.50 -17.51
CA GLN A 93 1.06 6.00 -18.84
C GLN A 93 0.89 4.49 -18.96
N SER A 94 1.41 3.73 -17.99
CA SER A 94 1.30 2.26 -17.99
C SER A 94 -0.16 1.79 -17.96
N MET A 95 -0.99 2.46 -17.14
CA MET A 95 -2.42 2.19 -17.06
C MET A 95 -3.12 2.47 -18.40
N MET A 96 -2.80 3.60 -19.04
CA MET A 96 -3.35 3.95 -20.35
C MET A 96 -2.96 2.93 -21.44
N LEU A 97 -1.71 2.48 -21.45
CA LEU A 97 -1.24 1.45 -22.39
C LEU A 97 -1.96 0.11 -22.18
N ALA A 98 -2.10 -0.34 -20.93
CA ALA A 98 -2.81 -1.57 -20.62
C ALA A 98 -4.29 -1.51 -21.03
N MET A 99 -4.94 -0.36 -20.81
CA MET A 99 -6.32 -0.14 -21.24
C MET A 99 -6.45 -0.18 -22.77
N MET A 100 -5.51 0.44 -23.49
CA MET A 100 -5.49 0.42 -24.94
C MET A 100 -5.28 -1.01 -25.47
N GLU A 101 -4.33 -1.75 -24.91
CA GLU A 101 -4.09 -3.15 -25.30
C GLU A 101 -5.32 -4.02 -25.10
N THR A 102 -6.02 -3.85 -23.98
CA THR A 102 -7.27 -4.56 -23.69
C THR A 102 -8.39 -4.18 -24.66
N ALA A 103 -8.44 -2.92 -25.08
CA ALA A 103 -9.45 -2.43 -26.03
C ALA A 103 -9.17 -2.85 -27.49
N LYS A 104 -7.93 -3.19 -27.87
CA LYS A 104 -7.59 -3.57 -29.26
C LYS A 104 -8.42 -4.74 -29.79
N GLY A 105 -8.78 -5.69 -28.93
CA GLY A 105 -9.61 -6.84 -29.29
C GLY A 105 -11.11 -6.63 -29.12
N ASP A 106 -11.54 -5.47 -28.61
CA ASP A 106 -12.93 -5.15 -28.29
C ASP A 106 -13.38 -3.90 -29.04
N THR A 107 -13.94 -4.12 -30.24
CA THR A 107 -14.41 -3.05 -31.13
C THR A 107 -15.41 -2.11 -30.46
N SER A 108 -16.21 -2.60 -29.52
CA SER A 108 -17.20 -1.77 -28.80
C SER A 108 -16.50 -0.79 -27.85
N ARG A 109 -15.49 -1.25 -27.10
CA ARG A 109 -14.68 -0.40 -26.23
C ARG A 109 -13.83 0.58 -27.02
N MET A 110 -13.24 0.13 -28.13
CA MET A 110 -12.45 1.00 -28.99
C MET A 110 -13.32 2.10 -29.63
N SER A 111 -14.51 1.75 -30.14
CA SER A 111 -15.48 2.72 -30.66
C SER A 111 -15.92 3.72 -29.59
N GLY A 112 -16.26 3.26 -28.38
CA GLY A 112 -16.58 4.13 -27.26
C GLY A 112 -15.46 5.13 -26.94
N MET A 113 -14.21 4.67 -26.91
CA MET A 113 -13.04 5.52 -26.65
C MET A 113 -12.84 6.57 -27.76
N ILE A 114 -12.95 6.17 -29.02
CA ILE A 114 -12.88 7.09 -30.18
C ILE A 114 -13.99 8.13 -30.10
N ASN A 115 -15.22 7.73 -29.79
CA ASN A 115 -16.37 8.63 -29.65
C ASN A 115 -16.14 9.67 -28.54
N THR A 116 -15.63 9.25 -27.38
CA THR A 116 -15.28 10.17 -26.29
C THR A 116 -14.20 11.16 -26.70
N MET A 117 -13.19 10.74 -27.46
CA MET A 117 -12.16 11.65 -27.99
C MET A 117 -12.76 12.65 -28.97
N MET A 118 -13.60 12.20 -29.91
CA MET A 118 -14.25 13.08 -30.91
C MET A 118 -15.19 14.11 -30.28
N GLN A 119 -15.84 13.76 -29.17
CA GLN A 119 -16.71 14.66 -28.43
C GLN A 119 -15.96 15.72 -27.62
N ASN A 120 -14.63 15.64 -27.50
CA ASN A 120 -13.81 16.63 -26.81
C ASN A 120 -13.12 17.58 -27.82
N PRO A 121 -13.59 18.83 -27.96
CA PRO A 121 -13.07 19.76 -28.97
C PRO A 121 -11.59 20.10 -28.80
N GLN A 122 -11.11 20.18 -27.56
CA GLN A 122 -9.70 20.47 -27.28
C GLN A 122 -8.79 19.31 -27.70
N MET A 123 -9.22 18.07 -27.45
CA MET A 123 -8.49 16.88 -27.91
C MET A 123 -8.50 16.79 -29.44
N MET A 124 -9.65 17.03 -30.08
CA MET A 124 -9.76 17.05 -31.53
C MET A 124 -8.85 18.10 -32.17
N GLN A 125 -8.82 19.31 -31.61
CA GLN A 125 -7.94 20.38 -32.08
C GLN A 125 -6.46 20.00 -31.94
N MET A 126 -6.08 19.36 -30.82
CA MET A 126 -4.71 18.87 -30.60
C MET A 126 -4.32 17.75 -31.58
N MET A 127 -5.26 16.86 -31.89
CA MET A 127 -5.03 15.78 -32.86
C MET A 127 -4.87 16.33 -34.27
N GLN A 128 -5.67 17.33 -34.65
CA GLN A 128 -5.55 18.02 -35.94
C GLN A 128 -4.25 18.81 -36.05
N SER A 129 -3.83 19.51 -34.99
CA SER A 129 -2.58 20.28 -35.01
C SER A 129 -1.34 19.38 -35.11
N ARG A 130 -1.34 18.21 -34.45
CA ARG A 130 -0.28 17.20 -34.60
C ARG A 130 -0.36 16.47 -35.94
N GLY A 131 -1.56 16.21 -36.45
CA GLY A 131 -1.80 15.58 -37.75
C GLY A 131 -1.44 16.46 -38.94
N ASN A 132 -1.59 17.78 -38.84
CA ASN A 132 -1.15 18.74 -39.87
C ASN A 132 0.37 18.98 -39.86
N ASN A 133 1.03 18.79 -38.72
CA ASN A 133 2.48 18.99 -38.58
C ASN A 133 3.30 17.72 -38.86
N SER A 134 2.63 16.57 -38.96
CA SER A 134 3.23 15.29 -39.32
C SER A 134 2.74 14.93 -40.72
N ASN A 135 3.63 14.64 -41.67
CA ASN A 135 3.28 14.22 -43.03
C ASN A 135 2.52 12.86 -42.99
N MET A 136 1.22 12.89 -42.68
CA MET A 136 0.39 11.71 -42.45
C MET A 136 -0.19 11.16 -43.76
N ASN A 137 0.67 10.52 -44.57
CA ASN A 137 0.22 9.71 -45.71
C ASN A 137 -0.50 8.40 -45.28
N GLY A 138 -0.57 8.08 -43.98
CA GLY A 138 -1.15 6.82 -43.48
C GLY A 138 -2.59 6.88 -42.93
N ILE A 139 -3.13 8.06 -42.58
CA ILE A 139 -4.44 8.15 -41.89
C ILE A 139 -5.61 8.38 -42.86
N ARG A 140 -5.36 8.85 -44.09
CA ARG A 140 -6.43 9.09 -45.09
C ARG A 140 -7.13 7.82 -45.61
N ASN A 141 -6.66 6.61 -45.25
CA ASN A 141 -7.21 5.36 -45.77
C ASN A 141 -8.23 4.66 -44.84
N MET A 142 -8.64 5.29 -43.72
CA MET A 142 -9.63 4.74 -42.79
C MET A 142 -11.06 5.28 -43.03
N GLY A 143 -11.32 5.92 -44.17
CA GLY A 143 -12.66 6.40 -44.58
C GLY A 143 -13.48 5.38 -45.38
N GLY A 144 -13.02 4.14 -45.50
CA GLY A 144 -13.63 3.09 -46.33
C GLY A 144 -13.97 1.84 -45.54
N MET A 145 -14.81 1.96 -44.51
CA MET A 145 -15.54 0.81 -43.94
C MET A 145 -17.03 1.12 -43.98
N ASN A 146 -17.56 1.14 -45.20
CA ASN A 146 -18.97 0.83 -45.45
C ASN A 146 -19.07 -0.69 -45.62
N HIS A 147 -19.80 -1.36 -44.73
CA HIS A 147 -20.74 -2.44 -45.03
C HIS A 147 -21.70 -2.61 -43.86
#